data_AF-A0A1W9SY26-F1
#
_entry.id   AF-A0A1W9SY26-F1
#
_cell.length_a   1.000
_cell.length_b   1.000
_cell.length_c   1.000
_cell.angle_alpha   90.00
_cell.angle_beta   90.00
_cell.angle_gamma   90.00
#
_symmetry.space_group_name_H-M   'P 1'
#
loop_
_entity.id
_entity.type
_entity.pdbx_description
1 polymer ?
#
loop_
_entity_poly.entity_id
_entity_poly.type
_entity_poly.pdbx_seq_one_letter_code
_entity_poly.pdbx_strand_id
1 'polypeptide(L)'
;MRAAFALLMNWDLFENQKFYLLRQTTAAVLTGVGGTLLVTIFLTTLLPVFKVIHFIPWLIGFNSAMTGYCLVDKTRDALAHRQIVALAAGLANALVTTAALIALCIYSLEANLFGPREIIFFTVIGTACSELGAWLAARYFKL
;
A
#
# COMPACT_ATOMS: atom_id res chain seq x y z
N MET A 1 13.99 36.70 -21.58
CA MET A 1 13.70 36.70 -20.11
C MET A 1 12.38 36.02 -19.75
N ARG A 2 11.23 36.38 -20.32
CA ARG A 2 9.92 35.74 -19.98
C ARG A 2 9.87 34.22 -20.16
N ALA A 3 10.48 33.68 -21.22
CA ALA A 3 10.49 32.23 -21.47
C ALA A 3 11.32 31.45 -20.45
N ALA A 4 12.49 31.96 -20.05
CA ALA A 4 13.34 31.32 -19.04
C ALA A 4 12.69 31.35 -17.65
N PHE A 5 12.01 32.45 -17.30
CA PHE A 5 11.26 32.57 -16.04
C PHE A 5 10.05 31.63 -16.00
N ALA A 6 9.32 31.50 -17.12
CA ALA A 6 8.22 30.54 -17.23
C ALA A 6 8.72 29.08 -17.09
N LEU A 7 9.88 28.76 -17.65
CA LEU A 7 10.46 27.41 -17.57
C LEU A 7 10.91 27.06 -16.15
N LEU A 8 11.52 28.03 -15.44
CA LEU A 8 11.97 27.87 -14.06
C LEU A 8 10.76 27.73 -13.10
N MET A 9 9.71 28.53 -13.30
CA MET A 9 8.48 28.44 -12.52
C MET A 9 7.72 27.13 -12.78
N ASN A 10 7.73 26.62 -14.02
CA ASN A 10 7.13 25.32 -14.35
C ASN A 10 7.93 24.15 -13.75
N TRP A 11 9.25 24.30 -13.63
CA TRP A 11 10.14 23.31 -13.01
C TRP A 11 9.85 23.16 -11.52
N ASP A 12 9.78 24.27 -10.78
CA ASP A 12 9.43 24.26 -9.34
C ASP A 12 8.04 23.70 -9.07
N LEU A 13 7.07 23.99 -9.95
CA LEU A 13 5.72 23.41 -9.88
C LEU A 13 5.75 21.88 -10.07
N PHE A 14 6.50 21.41 -11.06
CA PHE A 14 6.60 19.99 -11.37
C PHE A 14 7.31 19.19 -10.27
N GLU A 15 8.36 19.78 -9.68
CA GLU A 15 9.13 19.17 -8.59
C GLU A 15 8.31 19.10 -7.29
N ASN A 16 7.58 20.17 -6.96
CA ASN A 16 6.64 20.18 -5.83
C ASN A 16 5.50 19.17 -6.00
N GLN A 17 4.95 19.04 -7.21
CA GLN A 17 3.87 18.09 -7.48
C GLN A 17 4.36 16.63 -7.34
N LYS A 18 5.56 16.30 -7.84
CA LYS A 18 6.17 14.98 -7.64
C LYS A 18 6.39 14.67 -6.16
N PHE A 19 6.94 15.61 -5.41
CA PHE A 19 7.22 15.42 -3.98
C PHE A 19 5.93 15.21 -3.18
N TYR A 20 4.87 15.96 -3.52
CA TYR A 20 3.54 15.79 -2.94
C TYR A 20 2.97 14.38 -3.18
N LEU A 21 3.04 13.89 -4.42
CA LEU A 21 2.57 12.56 -4.79
C LEU A 21 3.36 11.45 -4.09
N LEU A 22 4.69 11.56 -4.06
CA LEU A 22 5.55 10.62 -3.34
C LEU A 22 5.16 10.55 -1.87
N ARG A 23 5.04 11.70 -1.20
CA ARG A 23 4.64 11.77 0.20
C ARG A 23 3.29 11.11 0.46
N GLN A 24 2.31 11.30 -0.42
CA GLN A 24 1.01 10.67 -0.29
C GLN A 24 1.06 9.14 -0.49
N THR A 25 1.80 8.68 -1.50
CA THR A 25 1.99 7.23 -1.76
C THR A 25 2.65 6.55 -0.57
N THR A 26 3.74 7.10 -0.05
CA THR A 26 4.46 6.56 1.11
C THR A 26 3.57 6.54 2.35
N ALA A 27 2.80 7.61 2.60
CA ALA A 27 1.87 7.64 3.73
C ALA A 27 0.75 6.60 3.60
N ALA A 28 0.22 6.38 2.39
CA ALA A 28 -0.82 5.38 2.13
C ALA A 28 -0.29 3.95 2.31
N VAL A 29 0.97 3.69 1.91
CA VAL A 29 1.64 2.40 2.14
C VAL A 29 1.91 2.20 3.63
N LEU A 30 2.51 3.19 4.32
CA LEU A 30 2.80 3.09 5.75
C LEU A 30 1.55 2.85 6.59
N THR A 31 0.43 3.48 6.25
CA THR A 31 -0.86 3.26 6.94
C THR A 31 -1.41 1.85 6.67
N GLY A 32 -1.27 1.32 5.45
CA GLY A 32 -1.65 -0.06 5.13
C GLY A 32 -0.81 -1.11 5.87
N VAL A 33 0.52 -0.92 5.91
CA VAL A 33 1.43 -1.78 6.68
C VAL A 33 1.11 -1.70 8.18
N GLY A 34 1.01 -0.49 8.72
CA GLY A 34 0.72 -0.25 10.13
C GLY A 34 -0.61 -0.84 10.56
N GLY A 35 -1.66 -0.68 9.73
CA GLY A 35 -2.97 -1.29 9.97
C GLY A 35 -2.91 -2.81 10.01
N THR A 36 -2.19 -3.43 9.06
CA THR A 36 -2.03 -4.89 9.04
C THR A 36 -1.29 -5.40 10.28
N LEU A 37 -0.19 -4.75 10.66
CA LEU A 37 0.60 -5.14 11.83
C LEU A 37 -0.20 -4.96 13.13
N LEU A 38 -0.87 -3.82 13.30
CA LEU A 38 -1.68 -3.53 14.48
C LEU A 38 -2.78 -4.59 14.67
N VAL A 39 -3.53 -4.89 13.61
CA VAL A 39 -4.59 -5.89 13.68
C VAL A 39 -4.01 -7.30 13.90
N THR A 40 -2.88 -7.62 13.30
CA THR A 40 -2.22 -8.92 13.50
C THR A 40 -1.78 -9.10 14.96
N ILE A 41 -1.08 -8.11 15.53
CA ILE A 41 -0.66 -8.14 16.94
C ILE A 41 -1.88 -8.24 17.84
N PHE A 42 -2.92 -7.43 17.59
CA PHE A 42 -4.17 -7.51 18.34
C PHE A 42 -4.78 -8.92 18.29
N LEU A 43 -4.88 -9.53 17.11
CA LEU A 43 -5.42 -10.89 16.96
C LEU A 43 -4.58 -11.94 17.70
N THR A 44 -3.25 -11.79 17.75
CA THR A 44 -2.39 -12.71 18.52
C THR A 44 -2.62 -12.65 20.04
N THR A 45 -3.19 -11.56 20.57
CA THR A 45 -3.58 -11.49 21.99
C THR A 45 -4.86 -12.28 22.30
N LEU A 46 -5.71 -12.51 21.29
CA LEU A 46 -7.02 -13.15 21.44
C LEU A 46 -7.05 -14.60 20.94
N LEU A 47 -6.20 -14.94 19.98
CA LEU A 47 -6.22 -16.20 19.25
C LEU A 47 -4.82 -16.82 19.23
N PRO A 48 -4.73 -18.17 19.22
CA PRO A 48 -3.46 -18.83 18.99
C PRO A 48 -2.92 -18.46 17.61
N VAL A 49 -1.59 -18.27 17.53
CA VAL A 49 -0.89 -17.77 16.33
C VAL A 49 -1.30 -18.53 15.07
N PHE A 50 -1.43 -19.85 15.13
CA PHE A 50 -1.84 -20.68 13.99
C PHE A 50 -3.17 -20.25 13.38
N LYS A 51 -4.14 -19.80 14.20
CA LYS A 51 -5.41 -19.28 13.69
C LYS A 51 -5.25 -17.89 13.08
N VAL A 52 -4.36 -17.06 13.63
CA VAL A 52 -4.10 -15.69 13.12
C VAL A 52 -3.53 -15.73 11.71
N ILE A 53 -2.66 -16.70 11.40
CA ILE A 53 -2.05 -16.85 10.07
C ILE A 53 -3.10 -16.98 8.96
N HIS A 54 -4.23 -17.65 9.23
CA HIS A 54 -5.32 -17.78 8.27
C HIS A 54 -6.04 -16.45 7.96
N PHE A 55 -5.91 -15.44 8.83
CA PHE A 55 -6.47 -14.09 8.61
C PHE A 55 -5.51 -13.16 7.86
N ILE A 56 -4.21 -13.44 7.84
CA ILE A 56 -3.20 -12.59 7.20
C ILE A 56 -3.51 -12.27 5.73
N PRO A 57 -3.90 -13.23 4.85
CA PRO A 57 -4.24 -12.90 3.48
C PRO A 57 -5.38 -11.87 3.38
N TRP A 58 -6.38 -12.00 4.25
CA TRP A 58 -7.53 -11.09 4.31
C TRP A 58 -7.12 -9.70 4.79
N LEU A 59 -6.25 -9.61 5.81
CA LEU A 59 -5.74 -8.34 6.31
C LEU A 59 -4.88 -7.62 5.28
N ILE A 60 -4.01 -8.35 4.57
CA ILE A 60 -3.17 -7.79 3.50
C ILE A 60 -4.05 -7.31 2.35
N GLY A 61 -5.04 -8.11 1.92
CA GLY A 61 -5.97 -7.74 0.87
C GLY A 61 -6.76 -6.48 1.22
N PHE A 62 -7.38 -6.46 2.41
CA PHE A 62 -8.15 -5.31 2.88
C PHE A 62 -7.32 -4.04 3.00
N ASN A 63 -6.16 -4.10 3.65
CA ASN A 63 -5.29 -2.93 3.80
C ASN A 63 -4.75 -2.46 2.45
N SER A 64 -4.43 -3.37 1.52
CA SER A 64 -3.96 -3.00 0.19
C SER A 64 -5.07 -2.37 -0.66
N ALA A 65 -6.31 -2.84 -0.53
CA ALA A 65 -7.48 -2.20 -1.14
C ALA A 65 -7.70 -0.79 -0.59
N MET A 66 -7.62 -0.61 0.74
CA MET A 66 -7.72 0.70 1.37
C MET A 66 -6.58 1.63 0.93
N THR A 67 -5.35 1.13 0.82
CA THR A 67 -4.20 1.90 0.29
C THR A 67 -4.49 2.37 -1.14
N GLY A 68 -4.95 1.48 -2.02
CA GLY A 68 -5.29 1.82 -3.41
C GLY A 68 -6.42 2.84 -3.51
N TYR A 69 -7.47 2.67 -2.71
CA TYR A 69 -8.59 3.60 -2.62
C TYR A 69 -8.15 4.99 -2.15
N CYS A 70 -7.43 5.05 -1.01
CA CYS A 70 -6.94 6.31 -0.45
C CYS A 70 -5.97 7.02 -1.38
N LEU A 71 -5.19 6.27 -2.16
CA LEU A 71 -4.30 6.85 -3.14
C LEU A 71 -5.08 7.59 -4.22
N VAL A 72 -6.09 6.95 -4.81
CA VAL A 72 -6.93 7.56 -5.85
C VAL A 72 -7.70 8.75 -5.30
N ASP A 73 -8.23 8.65 -4.07
CA ASP A 73 -8.95 9.75 -3.42
C ASP A 73 -8.06 10.98 -3.18
N LYS A 74 -6.80 10.77 -2.75
CA LYS A 74 -5.87 11.86 -2.44
C LYS A 74 -5.21 12.48 -3.68
N THR A 75 -5.19 11.74 -4.79
CA THR A 75 -4.50 12.11 -6.03
C THR A 75 -5.43 12.44 -7.19
N ARG A 76 -6.73 12.60 -6.91
CA ARG A 76 -7.80 12.82 -7.91
C ARG A 76 -7.38 13.72 -9.06
N ASP A 77 -6.90 14.93 -8.82
CA ASP A 77 -6.66 15.88 -9.91
C ASP A 77 -5.22 15.87 -10.46
N ALA A 78 -4.31 15.11 -9.84
CA ALA A 78 -2.87 15.24 -10.06
C ALA A 78 -2.25 14.10 -10.89
N LEU A 79 -2.92 12.96 -11.05
CA LEU A 79 -2.38 11.79 -11.77
C LEU A 79 -3.13 11.46 -13.05
N ALA A 80 -2.39 11.44 -14.16
CA ALA A 80 -2.84 10.91 -15.45
C ALA A 80 -2.89 9.36 -15.47
N HIS A 81 -2.04 8.67 -14.70
CA HIS A 81 -1.91 7.20 -14.70
C HIS A 81 -2.22 6.60 -13.32
N ARG A 82 -3.44 6.81 -12.81
CA ARG A 82 -3.85 6.45 -11.44
C ARG A 82 -3.75 4.96 -11.14
N GLN A 83 -4.06 4.11 -12.12
CA GLN A 83 -4.02 2.65 -11.97
C GLN A 83 -2.59 2.12 -11.79
N ILE A 84 -1.62 2.64 -12.53
CA ILE A 84 -0.22 2.19 -12.44
C ILE A 84 0.38 2.53 -11.07
N VAL A 85 0.09 3.73 -10.56
CA VAL A 85 0.61 4.16 -9.26
C VAL A 85 -0.11 3.44 -8.11
N ALA A 86 -1.41 3.14 -8.26
CA ALA A 86 -2.12 2.28 -7.32
C ALA A 86 -1.53 0.85 -7.30
N LEU A 87 -1.27 0.25 -8.46
CA LEU A 87 -0.61 -1.05 -8.56
C LEU A 87 0.77 -1.06 -7.90
N ALA A 88 1.59 -0.04 -8.18
CA ALA A 88 2.91 0.10 -7.57
C ALA A 88 2.83 0.27 -6.04
N ALA A 89 1.87 1.06 -5.55
CA ALA A 89 1.64 1.23 -4.12
C ALA A 89 1.14 -0.06 -3.46
N GLY A 90 0.24 -0.81 -4.12
CA GLY A 90 -0.22 -2.12 -3.67
C GLY A 90 0.91 -3.15 -3.58
N LEU A 91 1.78 -3.19 -4.59
CA LEU A 91 2.95 -4.06 -4.60
C LEU A 91 3.91 -3.71 -3.46
N ALA A 92 4.24 -2.43 -3.30
CA ALA A 92 5.10 -1.96 -2.22
C ALA A 92 4.49 -2.29 -0.85
N ASN A 93 3.19 -2.05 -0.67
CA ASN A 93 2.49 -2.38 0.56
C ASN A 93 2.54 -3.86 0.89
N ALA A 94 2.25 -4.73 -0.09
CA ALA A 94 2.28 -6.17 0.11
C ALA A 94 3.68 -6.69 0.46
N LEU A 95 4.72 -6.23 -0.24
CA LEU A 95 6.10 -6.61 0.03
C LEU A 95 6.57 -6.14 1.40
N VAL A 96 6.36 -4.87 1.74
CA VAL A 96 6.80 -4.30 3.03
C VAL A 96 6.03 -4.94 4.18
N THR A 97 4.71 -5.15 4.03
CA THR A 97 3.90 -5.83 5.04
C THR A 97 4.35 -7.26 5.26
N THR A 98 4.62 -8.00 4.18
CA THR A 98 5.09 -9.38 4.27
C THR A 98 6.47 -9.46 4.94
N ALA A 99 7.40 -8.57 4.57
CA ALA A 99 8.71 -8.49 5.21
C ALA A 99 8.60 -8.16 6.70
N ALA A 100 7.72 -7.22 7.07
CA ALA A 100 7.48 -6.86 8.47
C ALA A 100 6.86 -8.02 9.27
N LEU A 101 5.92 -8.77 8.68
CA LEU A 101 5.32 -9.95 9.32
C LEU A 101 6.33 -11.09 9.50
N ILE A 102 7.22 -11.31 8.53
CA ILE A 102 8.32 -12.28 8.66
C ILE A 102 9.25 -11.87 9.80
N ALA A 103 9.67 -10.60 9.84
CA ALA A 103 10.52 -10.08 10.91
C ALA A 103 9.85 -10.24 12.29
N LEU A 104 8.55 -9.95 12.38
CA LEU A 104 7.77 -10.13 13.61
C LEU A 104 7.70 -11.61 14.02
N CYS A 105 7.49 -12.53 13.08
CA CYS A 105 7.45 -13.96 13.39
C CYS A 105 8.80 -14.51 13.84
N ILE A 106 9.89 -14.13 13.19
CA ILE A 106 11.25 -14.52 13.60
C ILE A 106 11.53 -13.99 15.02
N TYR A 107 11.11 -12.76 15.33
CA TYR A 107 11.30 -12.17 16.65
C TYR A 107 10.44 -12.84 17.74
N SER A 108 9.18 -13.17 17.44
CA SER A 108 8.24 -13.69 18.44
C SER A 108 8.27 -15.21 18.62
N LEU A 109 8.62 -15.96 17.57
CA LEU A 109 8.47 -17.43 17.53
C LEU A 109 9.79 -18.15 17.23
N GLU A 110 10.88 -17.40 17.00
CA GLU A 110 12.21 -17.91 16.60
C GLU A 110 12.20 -18.80 15.35
N ALA A 111 11.10 -18.78 14.60
CA ALA A 111 10.86 -19.62 13.44
C ALA A 111 10.22 -18.80 12.32
N ASN A 112 10.56 -19.14 11.08
CA ASN A 112 9.91 -18.55 9.91
C ASN A 112 8.67 -19.37 9.54
N LEU A 113 7.48 -18.81 9.78
CA LEU A 113 6.21 -19.45 9.43
C LEU A 113 5.79 -19.20 7.97
N PHE A 114 6.46 -18.30 7.25
CA PHE A 114 6.13 -17.97 5.87
C PHE A 114 7.19 -18.50 4.91
N GLY A 115 6.78 -19.41 4.03
CA GLY A 115 7.60 -19.88 2.94
C GLY A 115 7.56 -18.95 1.71
N PRO A 116 8.35 -19.27 0.67
CA PRO A 116 8.37 -18.50 -0.57
C PRO A 116 7.02 -18.48 -1.30
N ARG A 117 6.19 -19.53 -1.13
CA ARG A 117 4.88 -19.62 -1.78
C ARG A 117 3.91 -18.61 -1.19
N GLU A 118 3.89 -18.49 0.13
CA GLU A 118 3.04 -17.58 0.89
C GLU A 118 3.35 -16.12 0.52
N ILE A 119 4.63 -15.78 0.37
CA ILE A 119 5.07 -14.45 -0.08
C ILE A 119 4.50 -14.11 -1.46
N ILE A 120 4.57 -15.05 -2.42
CA ILE A 120 3.99 -14.86 -3.76
C ILE A 120 2.48 -14.68 -3.65
N PHE A 121 1.79 -15.53 -2.88
CA PHE A 121 0.35 -15.42 -2.67
C PHE A 121 -0.07 -14.07 -2.07
N PHE A 122 0.61 -13.61 -1.02
CA PHE A 122 0.31 -12.32 -0.39
C PHE A 122 0.58 -11.15 -1.31
N THR A 123 1.63 -11.24 -2.13
CA THR A 123 1.96 -10.21 -3.12
C THR A 123 0.85 -10.12 -4.17
N VAL A 124 0.39 -11.26 -4.72
CA VAL A 124 -0.70 -11.30 -5.71
C VAL A 124 -2.02 -10.79 -5.13
N ILE A 125 -2.36 -11.20 -3.90
CA ILE A 125 -3.58 -10.73 -3.23
C ILE A 125 -3.50 -9.23 -2.98
N GLY A 126 -2.36 -8.74 -2.47
CA GLY A 126 -2.16 -7.33 -2.18
C GLY A 126 -2.25 -6.45 -3.43
N THR A 127 -1.62 -6.84 -4.53
CA THR A 127 -1.69 -6.08 -5.79
C THR A 127 -3.10 -6.09 -6.38
N ALA A 128 -3.73 -7.26 -6.48
CA ALA A 128 -5.09 -7.39 -7.03
C ALA A 128 -6.12 -6.60 -6.20
N CYS A 129 -6.05 -6.70 -4.86
CA CYS A 129 -6.95 -5.94 -4.00
C CYS A 129 -6.69 -4.43 -4.07
N SER A 130 -5.44 -3.99 -4.23
CA SER A 130 -5.13 -2.56 -4.39
C SER A 130 -5.71 -2.00 -5.69
N GLU A 131 -5.63 -2.76 -6.78
CA GLU A 131 -6.28 -2.40 -8.04
C GLU A 131 -7.80 -2.31 -7.90
N LEU A 132 -8.43 -3.28 -7.23
CA LEU A 132 -9.86 -3.25 -6.94
C LEU A 132 -10.27 -2.04 -6.10
N GLY A 133 -9.47 -1.67 -5.09
CA GLY A 133 -9.69 -0.47 -4.28
C GLY A 133 -9.57 0.81 -5.08
N ALA A 134 -8.57 0.90 -5.96
CA ALA A 134 -8.40 2.02 -6.88
C ALA A 134 -9.55 2.13 -7.89
N TRP A 135 -10.03 0.99 -8.42
CA TRP A 135 -11.18 0.93 -9.32
C TRP A 135 -12.47 1.38 -8.62
N LEU A 136 -12.68 0.95 -7.38
CA LEU A 136 -13.81 1.38 -6.55
C LEU A 136 -13.80 2.90 -6.34
N ALA A 137 -12.64 3.47 -6.01
CA ALA A 137 -12.48 4.92 -5.85
C ALA A 137 -12.75 5.66 -7.17
N ALA A 138 -12.21 5.18 -8.29
CA ALA A 138 -12.44 5.79 -9.59
C ALA A 138 -13.93 5.83 -9.94
N ARG A 139 -14.65 4.72 -9.73
CA ARG A 139 -16.09 4.64 -9.98
C ARG A 139 -16.90 5.51 -9.04
N TYR A 140 -16.55 5.55 -7.76
CA TYR A 140 -17.24 6.36 -6.74
C TYR A 140 -17.14 7.86 -7.05
N PHE A 141 -15.99 8.31 -7.55
CA PHE A 141 -15.76 9.70 -7.87
C PHE A 141 -16.11 10.09 -9.32
N LYS A 142 -16.67 9.15 -10.10
CA LYS A 142 -17.03 9.33 -11.53
C LYS A 142 -15.84 9.86 -12.36
N LEU A 143 -14.67 9.29 -12.07
CA LEU A 143 -13.39 9.61 -12.69
C LEU A 143 -13.13 8.78 -13.93
#